data_AF-A0A9E4EHC8-F1
#
_entry.id   AF-A0A9E4EHC8-F1
#
_cell.length_a   1.000
_cell.length_b   1.000
_cell.length_c   1.000
_cell.angle_alpha   90.00
_cell.angle_beta   90.00
_cell.angle_gamma   90.00
#
_symmetry.space_group_name_H-M   'P 1'
#
loop_
_entity.id
_entity.type
_entity.pdbx_description
1 polymer ?
#
loop_
_entity_poly.entity_id
_entity_poly.type
_entity_poly.pdbx_seq_one_letter_code
_entity_poly.pdbx_strand_id
1 'polypeptide(L)' 'MVRDTQRLRDFEARYRRQAYRDMTYREALAIFEALWVEAREMRDDLGVDWRVDLEVDLEVARTLNGLPPTT' A
#
# COMPACT_ATOMS: atom_id res chain seq x y z
N MET A 1 -2.82 -28.78 2.62
CA MET A 1 -2.97 -27.49 3.32
C MET A 1 -1.79 -27.39 4.29
N VAL A 2 -0.92 -26.40 4.13
CA VAL A 2 0.23 -26.21 5.05
C VAL A 2 -0.31 -25.71 6.40
N ARG A 3 0.16 -26.27 7.51
CA ARG A 3 -0.25 -25.80 8.84
C ARG A 3 0.29 -24.39 9.09
N ASP A 4 -0.61 -23.47 9.42
CA ASP A 4 -0.24 -22.14 9.90
C ASP A 4 0.47 -22.29 11.25
N THR A 5 1.78 -22.05 11.23
CA THR A 5 2.67 -22.16 12.39
C THR A 5 3.45 -20.87 12.51
N GLN A 6 3.91 -20.57 13.73
CA GLN A 6 4.76 -19.38 13.95
C GLN A 6 5.98 -19.38 13.02
N ARG A 7 6.60 -20.55 12.81
CA ARG A 7 7.75 -20.73 11.92
C ARG A 7 7.40 -20.43 10.45
N LEU A 8 6.19 -20.75 9.99
CA LEU A 8 5.72 -20.40 8.66
C LEU A 8 5.52 -18.88 8.52
N ARG A 9 4.89 -18.24 9.51
CA ARG A 9 4.71 -16.78 9.54
C ARG A 9 6.05 -16.04 9.53
N ASP A 10 7.01 -16.50 10.32
CA ASP A 10 8.35 -15.91 10.39
C ASP A 10 9.09 -16.06 9.04
N PHE A 11 8.93 -17.21 8.39
CA PHE A 11 9.46 -17.46 7.05
C PHE A 11 8.85 -16.52 6.01
N GLU A 12 7.52 -16.41 5.97
CA GLU A 12 6.81 -15.52 5.04
C GLU A 12 7.17 -14.05 5.26
N ALA A 13 7.27 -13.61 6.51
CA ALA A 13 7.68 -12.25 6.84
C ALA A 13 9.12 -11.97 6.39
N ARG A 14 10.04 -12.93 6.57
CA ARG A 14 11.41 -12.80 6.05
C ARG A 14 11.44 -12.80 4.52
N TYR A 15 10.68 -13.69 3.89
CA TYR A 15 10.61 -13.79 2.43
C TYR A 15 10.02 -12.52 1.80
N ARG A 16 8.93 -11.97 2.34
CA ARG A 16 8.36 -10.69 1.89
C ARG A 16 9.37 -9.55 2.02
N ARG A 17 10.03 -9.42 3.18
CA ARG A 17 11.08 -8.40 3.38
C ARG A 17 12.22 -8.52 2.35
N GLN A 18 12.59 -9.74 2.00
CA GLN A 18 13.64 -9.99 1.03
C GLN A 18 13.17 -9.73 -0.42
N ALA A 19 11.95 -10.17 -0.76
CA ALA A 19 11.35 -9.97 -2.07
C ALA A 19 11.11 -8.49 -2.40
N TYR A 20 10.83 -7.68 -1.38
CA TYR A 20 10.57 -6.24 -1.53
C TYR A 20 11.75 -5.36 -1.13
N ARG A 21 12.93 -5.93 -0.85
CA ARG A 21 14.10 -5.20 -0.34
C ARG A 21 14.53 -4.06 -1.27
N ASP A 22 14.54 -4.36 -2.57
CA ASP A 22 15.01 -3.44 -3.60
C ASP A 22 13.83 -2.83 -4.38
N MET A 23 12.60 -3.04 -3.89
CA MET A 23 11.40 -2.49 -4.52
C MET A 23 11.41 -0.98 -4.40
N THR A 24 11.39 -0.32 -5.54
CA THR A 24 11.30 1.12 -5.59
C THR A 24 9.89 1.59 -5.22
N TYR A 25 9.78 2.85 -4.79
CA TYR A 25 8.49 3.49 -4.56
C TYR A 25 7.55 3.37 -5.77
N ARG A 26 8.07 3.54 -6.99
CA ARG A 26 7.27 3.46 -8.22
C ARG A 26 6.72 2.05 -8.48
N GLU A 27 7.51 1.02 -8.21
CA GLU A 27 7.06 -0.38 -8.37
C GLU A 27 6.01 -0.75 -7.32
N ALA A 28 6.22 -0.33 -6.06
CA ALA A 28 5.23 -0.52 -5.01
C ALA A 28 3.91 0.18 -5.34
N LEU A 29 3.99 1.40 -5.88
CA LEU A 29 2.83 2.17 -6.30
C LEU A 29 2.06 1.48 -7.43
N ALA A 30 2.75 0.98 -8.45
CA ALA A 30 2.11 0.27 -9.56
C ALA A 30 1.38 -1.00 -9.10
N ILE A 31 1.95 -1.74 -8.14
CA ILE A 31 1.29 -2.90 -7.54
C ILE A 31 0.04 -2.49 -6.77
N PHE A 32 0.12 -1.42 -5.98
CA PHE A 32 -1.03 -0.90 -5.26
C PHE A 32 -2.16 -0.48 -6.21
N GLU A 33 -1.84 0.27 -7.27
CA GLU A 33 -2.81 0.69 -8.28
C GLU A 33 -3.52 -0.51 -8.92
N ALA A 34 -2.78 -1.58 -9.25
CA ALA A 34 -3.37 -2.81 -9.79
C ALA A 34 -4.32 -3.49 -8.78
N LEU A 35 -3.92 -3.59 -7.52
CA LEU A 35 -4.75 -4.17 -6.46
C LEU A 35 -6.01 -3.35 -6.19
N TRP A 36 -5.92 -2.03 -6.30
CA TRP A 36 -7.08 -1.15 -6.14
C TRP A 36 -8.13 -1.37 -7.22
N VAL A 37 -7.71 -1.53 -8.48
CA VAL A 37 -8.61 -1.86 -9.59
C VAL A 37 -9.36 -3.16 -9.31
N GLU A 38 -8.64 -4.22 -8.91
CA GLU A 38 -9.24 -5.51 -8.55
C GLU A 38 -10.20 -5.39 -7.35
N ALA A 39 -9.84 -4.61 -6.34
CA ALA A 39 -10.71 -4.39 -5.18
C ALA A 39 -12.02 -3.70 -5.57
N ARG A 40 -11.98 -2.75 -6.51
CA ARG A 40 -13.17 -2.06 -7.04
C ARG A 40 -14.09 -2.99 -7.84
N GLU A 41 -13.53 -3.96 -8.57
CA GLU A 41 -14.33 -4.98 -9.25
C GLU A 41 -15.08 -5.87 -8.24
N MET A 42 -14.51 -6.08 -7.05
CA MET A 42 -15.14 -6.87 -5.98
C MET A 42 -16.11 -6.07 -5.11
N ARG A 43 -15.96 -4.75 -5.06
CA ARG A 43 -16.71 -3.84 -4.18
C ARG A 43 -17.01 -2.52 -4.89
N ASP A 44 -18.28 -2.33 -5.23
CA ASP A 44 -18.82 -1.15 -5.90
C ASP A 44 -18.96 0.06 -4.98
N ASP A 45 -18.86 -0.13 -3.66
CA ASP A 45 -18.91 0.93 -2.65
C ASP A 45 -17.56 1.63 -2.42
N LEU A 46 -16.49 1.16 -3.06
CA LEU A 46 -15.18 1.80 -3.01
C LEU A 46 -15.15 3.06 -3.89
N GLY A 47 -14.48 4.10 -3.40
CA GLY A 47 -14.31 5.37 -4.10
C GLY A 47 -13.67 5.22 -5.49
N VAL A 48 -13.96 6.16 -6.39
CA VAL A 48 -13.51 6.09 -7.79
C VAL A 48 -11.98 6.24 -7.90
N ASP A 49 -11.37 7.06 -7.05
CA ASP A 49 -9.93 7.33 -7.04
C ASP A 49 -9.38 7.31 -5.61
N TRP A 50 -8.54 6.33 -5.32
CA TRP A 50 -7.83 6.20 -4.03
C TRP A 50 -6.90 7.39 -3.74
N ARG A 51 -6.50 8.15 -4.77
CA ARG A 51 -5.64 9.32 -4.58
C ARG A 51 -6.36 10.40 -3.79
N VAL A 52 -7.68 10.53 -3.95
CA VAL A 52 -8.50 11.48 -3.21
C VAL A 52 -8.46 11.17 -1.70
N ASP A 53 -8.51 9.89 -1.34
CA ASP A 53 -8.42 9.46 0.06
C ASP A 53 -7.04 9.77 0.65
N LEU A 54 -5.98 9.67 -0.15
CA LEU A 54 -4.62 9.97 0.30
C LEU A 54 -4.27 11.46 0.28
N GLU A 55 -4.96 12.31 -0.49
CA GLU A 55 -4.68 13.75 -0.49
C GLU A 55 -4.77 14.33 0.92
N VAL A 56 -5.75 13.88 1.72
CA VAL A 56 -5.90 14.27 3.12
C VAL A 56 -4.71 13.80 3.96
N ASP A 57 -4.33 12.53 3.84
CA ASP A 57 -3.20 11.96 4.59
C ASP A 57 -1.88 12.63 4.21
N LEU A 58 -1.68 12.95 2.92
CA LEU A 58 -0.53 13.66 2.41
C LEU A 58 -0.48 15.09 2.96
N GLU A 59 -1.59 15.82 2.97
CA GLU A 59 -1.65 17.17 3.52
C GLU A 59 -1.38 17.20 5.03
N VAL A 60 -1.89 16.21 5.77
CA VAL A 60 -1.56 16.00 7.19
C VAL A 60 -0.07 15.72 7.37
N ALA A 61 0.48 14.79 6.59
CA ALA A 61 1.90 14.46 6.66
C ALA A 61 2.78 15.68 6.33
N ARG A 62 2.40 16.49 5.34
CA ARG A 62 3.10 17.74 5.00
C ARG A 62 3.07 18.73 6.14
N THR A 63 1.91 18.96 6.74
CA THR A 63 1.72 19.85 7.89
C THR A 63 2.61 19.42 9.06
N LEU A 64 2.62 18.12 9.39
CA LEU A 64 3.45 17.57 10.47
C LEU A 64 4.96 17.71 10.20
N ASN A 65 5.36 17.71 8.93
CA ASN A 65 6.76 17.87 8.51
C ASN A 65 7.12 19.33 8.12
N GLY A 66 6.23 20.31 8.34
CA GLY A 66 6.48 21.72 8.04
C GLY A 66 6.64 22.03 6.53
N LEU A 67 6.07 21.19 5.67
CA LEU A 67 6.07 21.39 4.22
C LEU A 67 4.88 22.27 3.79
N PRO A 68 5.01 23.11 2.74
CA PRO A 68 3.93 23.98 2.27
C PRO A 68 2.75 23.18 1.69
N PRO A 69 1.52 23.71 1.65
CA PRO A 69 0.37 23.01 1.07
C PRO A 69 0.57 22.72 -0.43
N THR A 70 -0.07 21.66 -0.92
CA THR A 70 -0.03 21.29 -2.35
C THR A 70 -1.03 22.19 -3.11
N THR A 71 -0.57 22.91 -4.13
CA THR A 71 -1.38 23.89 -4.91
C THR A 71 -2.24 23.21 -5.96
#